data_AF-A0A7S2FW33-F1
#
_entry.id   AF-A0A7S2FW33-F1
#
_cell.length_a   1.000
_cell.length_b   1.000
_cell.length_c   1.000
_cell.angle_alpha   90.00
_cell.angle_beta   90.00
_cell.angle_gamma   90.00
#
_symmetry.space_group_name_H-M   'P 1'
#
loop_
_entity.id
_entity.type
_entity.pdbx_description
1 polymer ?
#
loop_
_entity_poly.entity_id
_entity_poly.type
_entity_poly.pdbx_seq_one_letter_code
_entity_poly.pdbx_strand_id
1 'polypeptide(L)'
;MTNIPTNLGLLLKFGKSEKLEKIDKISNHRFTVDELNRWKRQMQDDRERMITPKECADRLQATKKAQQHKYTPAEIAEMVKKRQFAATQTGRRNIASAKFKIKNEIQAARDEVEDARDKEEQADGDYEKQEDAREHREKCEKFLRMKEREFEKILEHEQDRKKVVKKKDKFKAINDRNNLRNIANDTVTGAQNQKAELEGDPSADQTLNPYARLKSDSAALWKTGADESAPAAARIAAAAAKAAAKREANAATNSATSPSARRSSLGFGAAGANGAADAAKKKRRKRIGMSLADYTKMTENQQ
;
A
#
# COMPACT_ATOMS: atom_id res chain seq x y z
N MET A 1 0.26 2.42 -16.84
CA MET A 1 -1.00 2.71 -16.12
C MET A 1 -0.65 3.13 -14.70
N THR A 2 -1.12 4.28 -14.25
CA THR A 2 -0.91 4.77 -12.88
C THR A 2 -1.72 3.88 -11.92
N ASN A 3 -1.03 3.18 -11.02
CA ASN A 3 -1.67 2.33 -10.01
C ASN A 3 -2.38 3.21 -8.96
N ILE A 4 -3.61 3.62 -9.28
CA ILE A 4 -4.51 4.25 -8.31
C ILE A 4 -4.98 3.13 -7.39
N PRO A 5 -4.61 3.16 -6.09
CA PRO A 5 -5.05 2.13 -5.16
C PRO A 5 -6.57 2.23 -5.01
N THR A 6 -7.26 1.14 -5.30
CA THR A 6 -8.71 1.01 -5.11
C THR A 6 -8.99 -0.21 -4.24
N ASN A 7 -9.86 -0.03 -3.25
CA ASN A 7 -10.36 -1.13 -2.42
C ASN A 7 -11.64 -1.75 -3.02
N LEU A 8 -12.06 -1.29 -4.19
CA LEU A 8 -13.25 -1.79 -4.85
C LEU A 8 -12.96 -3.14 -5.53
N GLY A 9 -13.84 -4.10 -5.29
CA GLY A 9 -13.93 -5.36 -6.04
C GLY A 9 -15.16 -5.34 -6.94
N LEU A 10 -15.12 -6.12 -8.02
CA LEU A 10 -16.24 -6.38 -8.89
C LEU A 10 -16.83 -7.75 -8.53
N LEU A 11 -18.12 -7.80 -8.26
CA LEU A 11 -18.85 -9.06 -8.17
C LEU A 11 -19.16 -9.51 -9.61
N LEU A 12 -18.47 -10.56 -10.05
CA LEU A 12 -18.61 -11.12 -11.39
C LEU A 12 -19.45 -12.40 -11.33
N LYS A 13 -20.37 -12.55 -12.28
CA LYS A 13 -21.22 -13.75 -12.42
C LYS A 13 -20.91 -14.44 -13.74
N PHE A 14 -20.73 -15.76 -13.69
CA PHE A 14 -20.53 -16.63 -14.86
C PHE A 14 -21.47 -17.83 -14.73
N GLY A 15 -22.60 -17.79 -15.46
CA GLY A 15 -23.69 -18.75 -15.21
C GLY A 15 -24.24 -18.58 -13.79
N LYS A 16 -24.40 -19.66 -13.02
CA LYS A 16 -24.79 -19.59 -11.60
C LYS A 16 -23.64 -19.27 -10.64
N SER A 17 -22.40 -19.31 -11.11
CA SER A 17 -21.24 -19.04 -10.26
C SER A 17 -21.02 -17.54 -10.08
N GLU A 18 -20.72 -17.14 -8.85
CA GLU A 18 -20.42 -15.75 -8.49
C GLU A 18 -19.07 -15.66 -7.80
N LYS A 19 -18.31 -14.61 -8.13
CA LYS A 19 -16.98 -14.40 -7.58
C LYS A 19 -16.67 -12.92 -7.43
N LEU A 20 -16.21 -12.52 -6.25
CA LEU A 20 -15.68 -11.18 -6.03
C LEU A 20 -14.21 -11.13 -6.49
N GLU A 21 -13.92 -10.34 -7.52
CA GLU A 21 -12.56 -10.16 -8.03
C GLU A 21 -12.11 -8.71 -7.94
N LYS A 22 -10.81 -8.53 -7.73
CA LYS A 22 -10.20 -7.19 -7.71
C LYS A 22 -10.08 -6.64 -9.13
N ILE A 23 -10.20 -5.32 -9.27
CA ILE A 23 -10.15 -4.62 -10.57
C ILE A 23 -8.82 -4.84 -11.30
N ASP A 24 -7.72 -5.02 -10.57
CA ASP A 24 -6.38 -5.25 -11.12
C ASP A 24 -6.23 -6.58 -11.89
N LYS A 25 -7.12 -7.54 -11.63
CA LYS A 25 -7.15 -8.82 -12.35
C LYS A 25 -7.99 -8.79 -13.62
N ILE A 26 -8.67 -7.67 -13.90
CA ILE A 26 -9.52 -7.55 -15.09
C ILE A 26 -8.66 -7.26 -16.31
N SER A 27 -8.76 -8.13 -17.31
CA SER A 27 -8.07 -7.97 -18.59
C SER A 27 -8.67 -6.82 -19.41
N ASN A 28 -7.81 -6.04 -20.07
CA ASN A 28 -8.23 -5.00 -21.03
C ASN A 28 -8.40 -5.55 -22.46
N HIS A 29 -8.18 -6.85 -22.67
CA HIS A 29 -8.34 -7.45 -23.99
C HIS A 29 -9.81 -7.61 -24.37
N ARG A 30 -10.09 -7.53 -25.68
CA ARG A 30 -11.41 -7.91 -26.21
C ARG A 30 -11.65 -9.41 -26.00
N PHE A 31 -12.92 -9.76 -25.77
CA PHE A 31 -13.35 -11.14 -25.71
C PHE A 31 -13.03 -11.86 -27.02
N THR A 32 -12.48 -13.07 -26.91
CA THR A 32 -12.29 -13.95 -28.06
C THR A 32 -13.61 -14.65 -28.41
N VAL A 33 -13.69 -15.19 -29.62
CA VAL A 33 -14.85 -15.98 -30.07
C VAL A 33 -15.03 -17.21 -29.17
N ASP A 34 -13.94 -17.85 -28.75
CA ASP A 34 -13.97 -19.03 -27.88
C ASP A 34 -14.43 -18.70 -26.47
N GLU A 35 -13.96 -17.60 -25.88
CA GLU A 35 -14.41 -17.12 -24.57
C GLU A 35 -15.92 -16.83 -24.59
N LEU A 36 -16.41 -16.19 -25.66
CA LEU A 36 -17.82 -15.90 -25.85
C LEU A 36 -18.65 -17.19 -26.02
N ASN A 37 -18.16 -18.14 -26.82
CA ASN A 37 -18.84 -19.42 -27.02
C ASN A 37 -18.90 -20.25 -25.74
N ARG A 38 -17.82 -20.25 -24.96
CA ARG A 38 -17.78 -20.89 -23.63
C ARG A 38 -18.79 -20.26 -22.68
N TRP A 39 -18.87 -18.93 -22.65
CA TRP A 39 -19.87 -18.22 -21.85
C TRP A 39 -21.30 -18.57 -22.27
N LYS A 40 -21.59 -18.60 -23.58
CA LYS A 40 -22.93 -18.97 -24.10
C LYS A 40 -23.35 -20.38 -23.68
N ARG A 41 -22.44 -21.35 -23.80
CA ARG A 41 -22.68 -22.74 -23.36
C ARG A 41 -23.02 -22.80 -21.87
N GLN A 42 -22.22 -22.14 -21.03
CA GLN A 42 -22.48 -22.10 -19.59
C GLN A 42 -23.86 -21.50 -19.27
N MET A 43 -24.25 -20.40 -19.93
CA MET A 43 -25.56 -19.77 -19.71
C MET A 43 -26.72 -20.70 -20.09
N GLN A 44 -26.56 -21.47 -21.17
CA GLN A 44 -27.54 -22.47 -21.59
C GLN A 44 -27.62 -23.64 -20.59
N ASP A 45 -26.48 -24.18 -20.17
CA ASP A 45 -26.39 -25.27 -19.20
C ASP A 45 -27.04 -24.90 -17.86
N ASP A 46 -26.81 -23.66 -17.41
CA ASP A 46 -27.38 -23.12 -16.18
C ASP A 46 -28.85 -22.68 -16.31
N ARG A 47 -29.40 -22.69 -17.53
CA ARG A 47 -30.74 -22.19 -17.89
C ARG A 47 -30.94 -20.72 -17.51
N GLU A 48 -29.89 -19.93 -17.63
CA GLU A 48 -29.90 -18.49 -17.36
C GLU A 48 -30.22 -17.69 -18.64
N ARG A 49 -30.85 -16.52 -18.49
CA ARG A 49 -31.25 -15.70 -19.64
C ARG A 49 -30.03 -15.08 -20.32
N MET A 50 -29.87 -15.32 -21.62
CA MET A 50 -28.85 -14.64 -22.43
C MET A 50 -29.16 -13.15 -22.57
N ILE A 51 -28.11 -12.32 -22.59
CA ILE A 51 -28.24 -10.89 -22.84
C ILE A 51 -28.75 -10.64 -24.27
N THR A 52 -29.73 -9.75 -24.41
CA THR A 52 -30.28 -9.41 -25.72
C THR A 52 -29.43 -8.35 -26.42
N PRO A 53 -29.43 -8.29 -27.76
CA PRO A 53 -28.72 -7.25 -28.50
C PRO A 53 -29.15 -5.83 -28.11
N LYS A 54 -30.44 -5.64 -27.81
CA LYS A 54 -30.99 -4.36 -27.36
C LYS A 54 -30.37 -3.93 -26.02
N GLU A 55 -30.30 -4.84 -25.04
CA GLU A 55 -29.68 -4.53 -23.74
C GLU A 55 -28.19 -4.19 -23.88
N CYS A 56 -27.47 -4.87 -24.77
CA CYS A 56 -26.08 -4.53 -25.09
C CYS A 56 -25.97 -3.09 -25.65
N ALA A 57 -26.86 -2.72 -26.58
CA ALA A 57 -26.89 -1.37 -27.16
C ALA A 57 -27.23 -0.31 -26.10
N ASP A 58 -28.23 -0.57 -25.26
CA ASP A 58 -28.66 0.33 -24.18
C ASP A 58 -27.51 0.54 -23.16
N ARG A 59 -26.80 -0.53 -22.78
CA ARG A 59 -25.64 -0.46 -21.88
C ARG A 59 -24.46 0.28 -22.51
N LEU A 60 -24.22 0.10 -23.81
CA LEU A 60 -23.19 0.85 -24.52
C LEU A 60 -23.53 2.35 -24.54
N GLN A 61 -24.79 2.71 -24.78
CA GLN A 61 -25.23 4.10 -24.77
C GLN A 61 -25.14 4.72 -23.36
N ALA A 62 -25.52 3.98 -22.32
CA ALA A 62 -25.35 4.41 -20.93
C ALA A 62 -23.87 4.66 -20.59
N THR A 63 -22.97 3.80 -21.06
CA THR A 63 -21.51 3.97 -20.87
C THR A 63 -21.01 5.23 -21.58
N LYS A 64 -21.45 5.49 -22.82
CA LYS A 64 -21.10 6.73 -23.56
C LYS A 64 -21.60 7.97 -22.82
N LYS A 65 -22.83 7.94 -22.31
CA LYS A 65 -23.40 9.04 -21.49
C LYS A 65 -22.59 9.27 -20.22
N ALA A 66 -22.21 8.21 -19.51
CA ALA A 66 -21.38 8.31 -18.31
C ALA A 66 -19.99 8.90 -18.59
N GLN A 67 -19.38 8.57 -19.72
CA GLN A 67 -18.10 9.16 -20.15
C GLN A 67 -18.19 10.67 -20.44
N GLN A 68 -19.35 11.13 -20.91
CA GLN A 68 -19.61 12.54 -21.24
C GLN A 68 -20.19 13.34 -20.07
N HIS A 69 -20.32 12.72 -18.89
CA HIS A 69 -20.88 13.37 -17.71
C HIS A 69 -20.02 14.57 -17.29
N LYS A 70 -20.66 15.72 -17.15
CA LYS A 70 -20.02 16.93 -16.63
C LYS A 70 -20.17 16.95 -15.12
N TYR A 71 -19.07 16.68 -14.41
CA TYR A 71 -19.06 16.67 -12.96
C TYR A 71 -19.42 18.04 -12.38
N THR A 72 -20.33 18.05 -11.41
CA THR A 72 -20.68 19.27 -10.69
C THR A 72 -19.60 19.60 -9.64
N PRO A 73 -19.46 20.87 -9.22
CA PRO A 73 -18.52 21.23 -8.16
C PRO A 73 -18.74 20.45 -6.84
N ALA A 74 -19.99 20.12 -6.53
CA ALA A 74 -20.35 19.34 -5.35
C ALA A 74 -19.84 17.89 -5.45
N GLU A 75 -20.04 17.23 -6.59
CA GLU A 75 -19.52 15.87 -6.84
C GLU A 75 -18.00 15.83 -6.79
N ILE A 76 -17.32 16.85 -7.34
CA ILE A 76 -15.86 16.96 -7.29
C ILE A 76 -15.39 17.06 -5.85
N ALA A 77 -16.03 17.89 -5.03
CA ALA A 77 -15.68 18.02 -3.61
C ALA A 77 -15.84 16.68 -2.87
N GLU A 78 -16.89 15.92 -3.17
CA GLU A 78 -17.12 14.59 -2.60
C GLU A 78 -16.05 13.57 -3.06
N MET A 79 -15.71 13.55 -4.35
CA MET A 79 -14.63 12.70 -4.89
C MET A 79 -13.28 13.00 -4.24
N VAL A 80 -12.97 14.28 -4.01
CA VAL A 80 -11.75 14.70 -3.31
C VAL A 80 -11.76 14.21 -1.87
N LYS A 81 -12.86 14.36 -1.14
CA LYS A 81 -13.01 13.82 0.24
C LYS A 81 -12.81 12.31 0.27
N LYS A 82 -13.48 11.55 -0.61
CA LYS A 82 -13.34 10.08 -0.72
C LYS A 82 -11.89 9.68 -1.01
N ARG A 83 -11.21 10.40 -1.92
CA ARG A 83 -9.80 10.15 -2.24
C ARG A 83 -8.87 10.45 -1.06
N GLN A 84 -9.10 11.53 -0.32
CA GLN A 84 -8.34 11.85 0.88
C GLN A 84 -8.52 10.79 1.97
N PHE A 85 -9.77 10.32 2.16
CA PHE A 85 -10.08 9.23 3.10
C PHE A 85 -9.43 7.89 2.71
N ALA A 86 -9.46 7.54 1.41
CA ALA A 86 -8.77 6.34 0.94
C ALA A 86 -7.23 6.44 1.12
N ALA A 87 -6.67 7.64 0.94
CA ALA A 87 -5.25 7.90 1.15
C ALA A 87 -4.84 7.79 2.64
N THR A 88 -5.70 8.23 3.56
CA THR A 88 -5.47 8.05 5.00
C THR A 88 -5.57 6.59 5.42
N GLN A 89 -6.57 5.84 4.95
CA GLN A 89 -6.71 4.41 5.27
C GLN A 89 -5.56 3.55 4.71
N THR A 90 -5.07 3.84 3.51
CA THR A 90 -3.96 3.09 2.90
C THR A 90 -2.59 3.45 3.48
N GLY A 91 -2.52 4.30 4.51
CA GLY A 91 -1.26 4.77 5.09
C GLY A 91 -0.40 5.56 4.09
N ARG A 92 -0.97 5.98 2.96
CA ARG A 92 -0.36 6.89 1.99
C ARG A 92 -0.65 8.33 2.42
N ARG A 93 -0.37 8.65 3.68
CA ARG A 93 -0.17 10.06 4.04
C ARG A 93 1.03 10.54 3.24
N ASN A 94 0.89 11.67 2.56
CA ASN A 94 2.03 12.32 1.95
C ASN A 94 2.97 12.72 3.10
N ILE A 95 4.03 11.93 3.30
CA ILE A 95 4.99 12.12 4.40
C ILE A 95 5.54 13.55 4.34
N ALA A 96 5.70 14.12 3.15
CA ALA A 96 6.15 15.50 2.99
C ALA A 96 5.17 16.52 3.57
N SER A 97 3.86 16.34 3.40
CA SER A 97 2.86 17.27 3.96
C SER A 97 2.71 17.12 5.48
N ALA A 98 2.81 15.89 6.00
CA ALA A 98 2.84 15.64 7.45
C ALA A 98 4.10 16.24 8.10
N LYS A 99 5.27 16.03 7.47
CA LYS A 99 6.55 16.60 7.88
C LYS A 99 6.51 18.13 7.87
N PHE A 100 5.90 18.74 6.83
CA PHE A 100 5.76 20.18 6.75
C PHE A 100 4.84 20.75 7.84
N LYS A 101 3.70 20.11 8.11
CA LYS A 101 2.81 20.51 9.22
C LYS A 101 3.50 20.46 10.57
N ILE A 102 4.12 19.33 10.90
CA ILE A 102 4.81 19.17 12.20
C ILE A 102 6.01 20.12 12.31
N LYS A 103 6.74 20.35 11.22
CA LYS A 103 7.85 21.33 11.21
C LYS A 103 7.35 22.76 11.49
N ASN A 104 6.18 23.14 10.97
CA ASN A 104 5.57 24.43 11.28
C ASN A 104 5.07 24.48 12.73
N GLU A 105 4.47 23.40 13.25
CA GLU A 105 4.05 23.29 14.65
C GLU A 105 5.24 23.41 15.62
N ILE A 106 6.37 22.73 15.33
CA ILE A 106 7.61 22.84 16.13
C ILE A 106 8.14 24.26 16.09
N GLN A 107 8.12 24.92 14.92
CA GLN A 107 8.60 26.30 14.82
C GLN A 107 7.71 27.25 15.63
N ALA A 108 6.38 27.11 15.53
CA ALA A 108 5.46 27.92 16.32
C ALA A 108 5.67 27.73 17.84
N ALA A 109 5.83 26.48 18.29
CA ALA A 109 6.12 26.17 19.69
C ALA A 109 7.47 26.74 20.17
N ARG A 110 8.50 26.74 19.30
CA ARG A 110 9.79 27.38 19.61
C ARG A 110 9.65 28.87 19.81
N ASP A 111 8.94 29.52 18.90
CA ASP A 111 8.71 30.96 19.00
C ASP A 111 7.86 31.30 20.25
N GLU A 112 6.90 30.46 20.65
CA GLU A 112 6.13 30.64 21.90
C GLU A 112 6.96 30.46 23.17
N VAL A 113 7.91 29.51 23.18
CA VAL A 113 8.85 29.34 24.31
C VAL A 113 9.78 30.55 24.42
N GLU A 114 10.22 31.12 23.30
CA GLU A 114 11.04 32.34 23.26
C GLU A 114 10.24 33.54 23.79
N ASP A 115 9.01 33.74 23.29
CA ASP A 115 8.12 34.79 23.77
C ASP A 115 7.79 34.64 25.29
N ALA A 116 7.74 33.41 25.81
CA ALA A 116 7.53 33.15 27.24
C ALA A 116 8.76 33.47 28.10
N ARG A 117 9.99 33.20 27.60
CA ARG A 117 11.23 33.59 28.27
C ARG A 117 11.38 35.10 28.37
N ASP A 118 11.07 35.82 27.29
CA ASP A 118 11.15 37.28 27.28
C ASP A 118 10.20 37.91 28.32
N LYS A 119 9.03 37.28 28.56
CA LYS A 119 8.08 37.70 29.60
C LYS A 119 8.53 37.33 31.02
N GLU A 120 9.16 36.17 31.20
CA GLU A 120 9.77 35.75 32.47
C GLU A 120 10.89 36.73 32.88
N GLU A 121 11.69 37.20 31.93
CA GLU A 121 12.77 38.17 32.15
C GLU A 121 12.26 39.59 32.40
N GLN A 122 11.10 39.97 31.84
CA GLN A 122 10.46 41.28 32.06
C GLN A 122 9.63 41.37 33.35
N ALA A 123 9.34 40.24 34.00
CA ALA A 123 8.61 40.17 35.25
C ALA A 123 9.52 40.54 36.44
N ASP A 124 10.07 41.76 36.44
CA ASP A 124 10.95 42.23 37.51
C ASP A 124 10.13 42.54 38.77
N GLY A 125 10.36 41.76 39.83
CA GLY A 125 9.93 42.05 41.22
C GLY A 125 8.58 41.49 41.67
N ASP A 126 7.84 40.77 40.82
CA ASP A 126 6.50 40.24 41.15
C ASP A 126 6.52 38.70 41.09
N TYR A 127 6.72 38.06 42.25
CA TYR A 127 7.03 36.63 42.37
C TYR A 127 5.96 35.71 41.76
N GLU A 128 4.68 36.07 41.91
CA GLU A 128 3.55 35.31 41.32
C GLU A 128 3.56 35.35 39.79
N LYS A 129 3.86 36.50 39.18
CA LYS A 129 3.96 36.62 37.72
C LYS A 129 5.14 35.85 37.15
N GLN A 130 6.23 35.77 37.92
CA GLN A 130 7.39 34.99 37.55
C GLN A 130 7.11 33.48 37.61
N GLU A 131 6.37 33.02 38.63
CA GLU A 131 5.94 31.62 38.76
C GLU A 131 4.98 31.21 37.63
N ASP A 132 3.98 32.04 37.31
CA ASP A 132 3.06 31.81 36.18
C ASP A 132 3.79 31.74 34.82
N ALA A 133 4.74 32.66 34.60
CA ALA A 133 5.55 32.68 33.38
C ALA A 133 6.41 31.42 33.26
N ARG A 134 7.00 30.97 34.38
CA ARG A 134 7.78 29.74 34.46
C ARG A 134 6.94 28.50 34.20
N GLU A 135 5.76 28.40 34.81
CA GLU A 135 4.82 27.30 34.55
C GLU A 135 4.40 27.25 33.08
N HIS A 136 4.08 28.41 32.49
CA HIS A 136 3.69 28.49 31.09
C HIS A 136 4.83 28.03 30.17
N ARG A 137 6.06 28.47 30.46
CA ARG A 137 7.26 28.04 29.74
C ARG A 137 7.47 26.53 29.86
N GLU A 138 7.34 25.94 31.04
CA GLU A 138 7.46 24.49 31.23
C GLU A 138 6.39 23.71 30.44
N LYS A 139 5.16 24.22 30.37
CA LYS A 139 4.07 23.64 29.55
C LYS A 139 4.43 23.68 28.05
N CYS A 140 4.93 24.81 27.56
CA CYS A 140 5.36 24.97 26.17
C CYS A 140 6.59 24.07 25.84
N GLU A 141 7.57 23.97 26.73
CA GLU A 141 8.73 23.08 26.57
C GLU A 141 8.31 21.59 26.55
N LYS A 142 7.35 21.18 27.38
CA LYS A 142 6.78 19.81 27.35
C LYS A 142 6.09 19.53 26.02
N PHE A 143 5.29 20.46 25.51
CA PHE A 143 4.62 20.33 24.21
C PHE A 143 5.63 20.21 23.06
N LEU A 144 6.68 21.04 23.08
CA LEU A 144 7.76 21.01 22.09
C LEU A 144 8.48 19.66 22.09
N ARG A 145 8.85 19.13 23.26
CA ARG A 145 9.45 17.78 23.38
C ARG A 145 8.54 16.68 22.84
N MET A 146 7.23 16.78 23.05
CA MET A 146 6.27 15.81 22.50
C MET A 146 6.28 15.84 20.97
N LYS A 147 6.25 17.04 20.37
CA LYS A 147 6.25 17.23 18.92
C LYS A 147 7.56 16.81 18.26
N GLU A 148 8.69 17.05 18.91
CA GLU A 148 9.98 16.56 18.43
C GLU A 148 10.04 15.03 18.42
N ARG A 149 9.53 14.34 19.44
CA ARG A 149 9.40 12.87 19.43
C ARG A 149 8.46 12.36 18.32
N GLU A 150 7.34 13.05 18.07
CA GLU A 150 6.45 12.70 16.95
C GLU A 150 7.19 12.80 15.60
N PHE A 151 8.01 13.84 15.44
CA PHE A 151 8.81 14.03 14.24
C PHE A 151 9.88 12.95 14.06
N GLU A 152 10.56 12.56 15.14
CA GLU A 152 11.54 11.46 15.13
C GLU A 152 10.90 10.13 14.73
N LYS A 153 9.73 9.79 15.29
CA LYS A 153 8.98 8.58 14.90
C LYS A 153 8.64 8.56 13.40
N ILE A 154 8.32 9.73 12.82
CA ILE A 154 8.06 9.83 11.37
C ILE A 154 9.33 9.59 10.56
N LEU A 155 10.47 10.11 11.00
CA LEU A 155 11.76 9.88 10.35
C LEU A 155 12.16 8.40 10.41
N GLU A 156 11.96 7.75 11.55
CA GLU A 156 12.21 6.32 11.73
C GLU A 156 11.34 5.48 10.76
N HIS A 157 10.02 5.75 10.71
CA HIS A 157 9.13 5.12 9.74
C HIS A 157 9.54 5.35 8.27
N GLU A 158 10.10 6.52 7.94
CA GLU A 158 10.62 6.80 6.60
C GLU A 158 11.85 5.94 6.27
N GLN A 159 12.77 5.80 7.22
CA GLN A 159 13.94 4.93 7.07
C GLN A 159 13.54 3.48 6.88
N ASP A 160 12.59 2.99 7.67
CA ASP A 160 12.10 1.61 7.54
C ASP A 160 11.36 1.38 6.23
N ARG A 161 10.57 2.35 5.76
CA ARG A 161 10.00 2.31 4.40
C ARG A 161 11.08 2.21 3.33
N LYS A 162 12.17 2.99 3.43
CA LYS A 162 13.30 2.91 2.48
C LYS A 162 13.96 1.52 2.52
N LYS A 163 14.14 0.92 3.70
CA LYS A 163 14.65 -0.46 3.83
C LYS A 163 13.73 -1.48 3.15
N VAL A 164 12.41 -1.36 3.34
CA VAL A 164 11.42 -2.24 2.71
C VAL A 164 11.41 -2.11 1.19
N VAL A 165 11.48 -0.87 0.66
CA VAL A 165 11.55 -0.62 -0.78
C VAL A 165 12.82 -1.25 -1.36
N LYS A 166 13.98 -1.03 -0.75
CA LYS A 166 15.25 -1.67 -1.18
C LYS A 166 15.15 -3.21 -1.18
N LYS A 167 14.49 -3.82 -0.19
CA LYS A 167 14.25 -5.28 -0.16
C LYS A 167 13.34 -5.72 -1.30
N LYS A 168 12.26 -4.98 -1.59
CA LYS A 168 11.34 -5.26 -2.69
C LYS A 168 12.03 -5.16 -4.05
N ASP A 169 12.86 -4.14 -4.26
CA ASP A 169 13.59 -3.95 -5.52
C ASP A 169 14.60 -5.09 -5.74
N LYS A 170 15.31 -5.51 -4.69
CA LYS A 170 16.17 -6.71 -4.74
C LYS A 170 15.38 -7.96 -5.11
N PHE A 171 14.24 -8.18 -4.47
CA PHE A 171 13.39 -9.34 -4.76
C PHE A 171 12.86 -9.31 -6.21
N LYS A 172 12.43 -8.13 -6.68
CA LYS A 172 12.00 -7.93 -8.06
C LYS A 172 13.13 -8.24 -9.05
N ALA A 173 14.34 -7.72 -8.81
CA ALA A 173 15.50 -8.00 -9.66
C ALA A 173 15.85 -9.50 -9.72
N ILE A 174 15.71 -10.23 -8.61
CA ILE A 174 15.89 -11.69 -8.58
C ILE A 174 14.79 -12.37 -9.41
N ASN A 175 13.54 -11.96 -9.24
CA ASN A 175 12.41 -12.54 -9.97
C ASN A 175 12.51 -12.28 -11.48
N ASP A 176 12.86 -11.06 -11.87
CA ASP A 176 13.07 -10.67 -13.27
C ASP A 176 14.23 -11.47 -13.89
N ARG A 177 15.32 -11.68 -13.14
CA ARG A 177 16.45 -12.54 -13.56
C ARG A 177 16.04 -13.99 -13.76
N ASN A 178 15.21 -14.54 -12.86
CA ASN A 178 14.71 -15.91 -12.99
C ASN A 178 13.76 -16.04 -14.18
N ASN A 179 12.87 -15.06 -14.41
CA ASN A 179 12.00 -15.04 -15.58
C ASN A 179 12.81 -15.00 -16.89
N LEU A 180 13.85 -14.15 -16.96
CA LEU A 180 14.74 -14.10 -18.13
C LEU A 180 15.46 -15.43 -18.37
N ARG A 181 15.87 -16.12 -17.29
CA ARG A 181 16.49 -17.45 -17.40
C ARG A 181 15.50 -18.49 -17.93
N ASN A 182 14.25 -18.45 -17.48
CA ASN A 182 13.21 -19.34 -17.98
C ASN A 182 12.92 -19.08 -19.46
N ILE A 183 12.77 -17.80 -19.86
CA ILE A 183 12.61 -17.42 -21.27
C ILE A 183 13.78 -17.92 -22.12
N ALA A 184 15.03 -17.74 -21.65
CA ALA A 184 16.20 -18.24 -22.36
C ALA A 184 16.17 -19.76 -22.52
N ASN A 185 15.82 -20.51 -21.47
CA ASN A 185 15.68 -21.96 -21.54
C ASN A 185 14.56 -22.38 -22.51
N ASP A 186 13.42 -21.70 -22.49
CA ASP A 186 12.30 -21.95 -23.40
C ASP A 186 12.69 -21.67 -24.85
N THR A 187 13.47 -20.62 -25.12
CA THR A 187 13.97 -20.33 -26.47
C THR A 187 14.98 -21.36 -26.95
N VAL A 188 15.87 -21.86 -26.09
CA VAL A 188 16.83 -22.92 -26.44
C VAL A 188 16.09 -24.23 -26.72
N THR A 189 15.12 -24.58 -25.88
CA THR A 189 14.30 -25.79 -26.05
C THR A 189 13.44 -25.69 -27.30
N GLY A 190 12.84 -24.52 -27.54
CA GLY A 190 12.08 -24.22 -28.76
C GLY A 190 12.94 -24.30 -30.03
N ALA A 191 14.17 -23.76 -30.00
CA ALA A 191 15.10 -23.85 -31.12
C ALA A 191 15.60 -25.29 -31.36
N GLN A 192 15.79 -26.09 -30.30
CA GLN A 192 16.10 -27.51 -30.41
C GLN A 192 14.95 -28.31 -31.01
N ASN A 193 13.71 -28.02 -30.58
CA ASN A 193 12.51 -28.65 -31.15
C ASN A 193 12.29 -28.23 -32.61
N GLN A 194 12.48 -26.95 -32.97
CA GLN A 194 12.41 -26.48 -34.35
C GLN A 194 13.52 -27.10 -35.23
N LYS A 195 14.73 -27.29 -34.69
CA LYS A 195 15.80 -27.99 -35.40
C LYS A 195 15.44 -29.46 -35.64
N ALA A 196 14.83 -30.13 -34.66
CA ALA A 196 14.33 -31.50 -34.80
C ALA A 196 13.15 -31.60 -35.79
N GLU A 197 12.28 -30.60 -35.85
CA GLU A 197 11.19 -30.51 -36.83
C GLU A 197 11.71 -30.21 -38.25
N LEU A 198 12.73 -29.37 -38.42
CA LEU A 198 13.33 -29.10 -39.73
C LEU A 198 14.16 -30.27 -40.30
N GLU A 199 14.61 -31.19 -39.44
CA GLU A 199 15.22 -32.46 -39.85
C GLU A 199 14.16 -33.54 -40.18
N GLY A 200 12.86 -33.24 -40.01
CA GLY A 200 11.72 -34.10 -40.36
C GLY A 200 10.77 -33.46 -41.38
N ASP A 201 10.94 -33.82 -42.66
CA ASP A 201 10.09 -33.54 -43.83
C ASP A 201 9.70 -32.06 -44.12
N PRO A 202 10.15 -31.48 -45.26
CA PRO A 202 9.92 -30.08 -45.60
C PRO A 202 8.54 -29.89 -46.25
N SER A 203 7.47 -29.86 -45.45
CA SER A 203 6.15 -29.49 -45.98
C SER A 203 5.21 -28.90 -44.93
N ALA A 204 5.50 -27.68 -44.45
CA ALA A 204 4.46 -26.80 -43.93
C ALA A 204 4.96 -25.35 -43.82
N ASP A 205 4.27 -24.48 -44.55
CA ASP A 205 4.39 -23.02 -44.58
C ASP A 205 4.21 -22.40 -43.17
N GLN A 206 5.29 -21.89 -42.57
CA GLN A 206 5.26 -21.20 -41.27
C GLN A 206 5.34 -19.67 -41.45
N THR A 207 4.18 -19.05 -41.68
CA THR A 207 4.04 -17.60 -41.54
C THR A 207 3.92 -17.22 -40.06
N LEU A 208 4.93 -16.49 -39.58
CA LEU A 208 5.06 -15.97 -38.23
C LEU A 208 3.89 -15.01 -37.90
N ASN A 209 2.96 -15.42 -37.03
CA ASN A 209 1.82 -14.57 -36.65
C ASN A 209 2.21 -13.59 -35.53
N PRO A 210 2.21 -12.26 -35.76
CA PRO A 210 2.60 -11.25 -34.78
C PRO A 210 1.60 -11.03 -33.63
N TYR A 211 0.48 -11.79 -33.59
CA TYR A 211 -0.56 -11.69 -32.56
C TYR A 211 -0.58 -12.87 -31.57
N ALA A 212 0.47 -13.68 -31.53
CA ALA A 212 0.58 -14.78 -30.57
C ALA A 212 0.54 -14.26 -29.12
N ARG A 213 -0.60 -14.42 -28.43
CA ARG A 213 -0.71 -14.21 -26.98
C ARG A 213 0.24 -15.20 -26.29
N LEU A 214 0.94 -14.77 -25.24
CA LEU A 214 1.52 -15.72 -24.27
C LEU A 214 0.39 -16.66 -23.85
N LYS A 215 0.60 -17.98 -24.00
CA LYS A 215 -0.30 -18.99 -23.44
C LYS A 215 -0.43 -18.71 -21.95
N SER A 216 -1.50 -18.06 -21.55
CA SER A 216 -1.87 -17.96 -20.14
C SER A 216 -2.15 -19.39 -19.70
N ASP A 217 -1.41 -19.89 -18.72
CA ASP A 217 -1.64 -21.21 -18.13
C ASP A 217 -3.13 -21.40 -17.87
N SER A 218 -3.69 -22.41 -18.54
CA SER A 218 -5.06 -22.89 -18.37
C SER A 218 -5.35 -23.35 -16.93
N ALA A 219 -4.35 -23.34 -16.03
CA ALA A 219 -4.52 -23.53 -14.60
C ALA A 219 -5.36 -22.42 -13.91
N ALA A 220 -5.60 -21.28 -14.56
CA ALA A 220 -6.59 -20.29 -14.12
C ALA A 220 -8.03 -20.64 -14.54
N LEU A 221 -8.29 -21.89 -14.94
CA LEU A 221 -9.64 -22.41 -15.16
C LEU A 221 -10.45 -22.25 -13.86
N TRP A 222 -11.62 -21.63 -13.99
CA TRP A 222 -12.72 -21.74 -13.03
C TRP A 222 -12.96 -23.24 -12.80
N LYS A 223 -12.48 -23.78 -11.68
CA LYS A 223 -12.82 -25.14 -11.26
C LYS A 223 -14.29 -25.09 -10.85
N THR A 224 -15.16 -25.49 -11.76
CA THR A 224 -16.54 -25.82 -11.43
C THR A 224 -16.51 -26.96 -10.41
N GLY A 225 -17.23 -26.77 -9.30
CA GLY A 225 -17.16 -27.63 -8.14
C GLY A 225 -17.48 -29.08 -8.46
N ALA A 226 -16.51 -29.95 -8.20
CA ALA A 226 -16.72 -31.37 -7.91
C ALA A 226 -15.74 -31.70 -6.77
N ASP A 227 -16.14 -31.36 -5.54
CA ASP A 227 -15.68 -31.93 -4.24
C ASP A 227 -15.95 -30.99 -3.05
N GLU A 228 -17.09 -30.29 -3.03
CA GLU A 228 -17.51 -29.49 -1.87
C GLU A 228 -18.57 -30.16 -0.97
N SER A 229 -18.74 -31.48 -1.02
CA SER A 229 -19.70 -32.18 -0.15
C SER A 229 -19.16 -32.61 1.22
N ALA A 230 -17.91 -32.34 1.57
CA ALA A 230 -17.40 -32.63 2.90
C ALA A 230 -17.86 -31.58 3.92
N PRO A 231 -18.62 -31.95 4.98
CA PRO A 231 -19.11 -31.01 5.98
C PRO A 231 -17.96 -30.28 6.67
N ALA A 232 -18.16 -29.00 7.00
CA ALA A 232 -17.14 -28.10 7.55
C ALA A 232 -16.38 -28.68 8.77
N ALA A 233 -17.01 -29.56 9.54
CA ALA A 233 -16.39 -30.29 10.65
C ALA A 233 -15.22 -31.18 10.20
N ALA A 234 -15.32 -31.84 9.04
CA ALA A 234 -14.25 -32.69 8.50
C ALA A 234 -13.06 -31.85 8.00
N ARG A 235 -13.31 -30.63 7.49
CA ARG A 235 -12.25 -29.69 7.06
C ARG A 235 -11.49 -29.14 8.26
N ILE A 236 -12.19 -28.82 9.35
CA ILE A 236 -11.57 -28.35 10.60
C ILE A 236 -10.76 -29.47 11.25
N ALA A 237 -11.28 -30.71 11.27
CA ALA A 237 -10.56 -31.86 11.80
C ALA A 237 -9.29 -32.21 10.97
N ALA A 238 -9.38 -32.18 9.63
CA ALA A 238 -8.23 -32.43 8.76
C ALA A 238 -7.17 -31.31 8.85
N ALA A 239 -7.59 -30.06 9.01
CA ALA A 239 -6.68 -28.93 9.22
C ALA A 239 -6.00 -29.00 10.60
N ALA A 240 -6.74 -29.42 11.64
CA ALA A 240 -6.20 -29.63 12.97
C ALA A 240 -5.18 -30.79 13.00
N ALA A 241 -5.47 -31.90 12.33
CA ALA A 241 -4.55 -33.04 12.21
C ALA A 241 -3.26 -32.66 11.46
N LYS A 242 -3.35 -31.90 10.36
CA LYS A 242 -2.17 -31.37 9.65
C LYS A 242 -1.37 -30.36 10.49
N ALA A 243 -2.04 -29.55 11.30
CA ALA A 243 -1.38 -28.61 12.20
C ALA A 243 -0.67 -29.32 13.37
N ALA A 244 -1.24 -30.42 13.88
CA ALA A 244 -0.62 -31.26 14.91
C ALA A 244 0.63 -31.96 14.38
N ALA A 245 0.55 -32.61 13.21
CA ALA A 245 1.70 -33.27 12.58
C ALA A 245 2.86 -32.30 12.28
N LYS A 246 2.55 -31.04 11.93
CA LYS A 246 3.56 -30.00 11.69
C LYS A 246 4.21 -29.48 12.98
N ARG A 247 3.50 -29.54 14.12
CA ARG A 247 4.06 -29.16 15.44
C ARG A 247 4.99 -30.24 15.99
N GLU A 248 4.68 -31.52 15.79
CA GLU A 248 5.57 -32.63 16.15
C GLU A 248 6.86 -32.63 15.31
N ALA A 249 6.75 -32.36 14.00
CA ALA A 249 7.92 -32.26 13.12
C ALA A 249 8.87 -31.11 13.51
N ASN A 250 8.34 -29.97 13.96
CA ASN A 250 9.15 -28.81 14.38
C ASN A 250 9.71 -28.95 15.81
N ALA A 251 9.09 -29.76 16.67
CA ALA A 251 9.62 -30.07 18.00
C ALA A 251 10.86 -30.98 17.92
N ALA A 252 10.91 -31.88 16.93
CA ALA A 252 12.06 -32.75 16.70
C ALA A 252 13.33 -31.98 16.25
N THR A 253 13.17 -30.89 15.49
CA THR A 253 14.30 -30.14 14.91
C THR A 253 14.95 -29.12 15.85
N ASN A 254 14.32 -28.74 16.96
CA ASN A 254 14.83 -27.72 17.88
C ASN A 254 15.56 -28.28 19.12
N SER A 255 15.75 -29.61 19.20
CA SER A 255 16.39 -30.26 20.36
C SER A 255 17.91 -30.43 20.24
N ALA A 256 18.54 -30.00 19.13
CA ALA A 256 19.95 -30.29 18.87
C ALA A 256 20.75 -29.08 18.38
N THR A 257 20.72 -27.92 19.06
CA THR A 257 21.85 -26.96 18.97
C THR A 257 21.89 -25.91 20.09
N SER A 258 22.84 -26.04 21.00
CA SER A 258 23.49 -24.94 21.77
C SER A 258 24.59 -25.53 22.66
N PRO A 259 25.57 -24.75 23.19
CA PRO A 259 26.08 -23.43 22.77
C PRO A 259 27.63 -23.33 22.84
N SER A 260 28.24 -22.25 22.33
CA SER A 260 29.55 -21.78 22.84
C SER A 260 29.80 -20.30 22.58
N ALA A 261 30.48 -19.67 23.55
CA ALA A 261 30.60 -18.24 23.83
C ALA A 261 31.92 -17.60 23.34
N ARG A 262 31.96 -16.24 23.32
CA ARG A 262 33.04 -15.28 23.73
C ARG A 262 32.85 -13.95 22.95
N ARG A 263 32.70 -12.75 23.53
CA ARG A 263 33.46 -11.90 24.48
C ARG A 263 34.62 -11.10 23.85
N SER A 264 34.47 -9.76 23.75
CA SER A 264 35.49 -8.65 23.85
C SER A 264 34.92 -7.39 23.17
N SER A 265 34.64 -6.22 23.79
CA SER A 265 35.44 -5.22 24.55
C SER A 265 36.48 -4.43 23.73
N LEU A 266 36.34 -3.08 23.73
CA LEU A 266 37.22 -1.94 23.36
C LEU A 266 36.40 -0.96 22.49
N GLY A 267 36.33 0.37 22.67
CA GLY A 267 37.12 1.35 23.44
C GLY A 267 37.44 2.56 22.52
N PHE A 268 37.34 3.80 23.04
CA PHE A 268 37.65 5.13 22.43
C PHE A 268 36.64 5.70 21.40
N GLY A 269 36.22 6.97 21.38
CA GLY A 269 36.64 8.20 22.06
C GLY A 269 37.06 9.26 21.03
N ALA A 270 36.28 10.34 20.85
CA ALA A 270 36.76 11.67 20.41
C ALA A 270 35.63 12.72 20.38
N ALA A 271 35.94 13.89 20.93
CA ALA A 271 35.15 15.11 20.97
C ALA A 271 35.42 16.01 19.74
N GLY A 272 34.57 17.03 19.53
CA GLY A 272 35.06 18.34 19.08
C GLY A 272 34.31 19.04 17.93
N ALA A 273 33.73 20.19 18.30
CA ALA A 273 33.73 21.49 17.60
C ALA A 273 32.62 21.89 16.61
N ASN A 274 31.92 22.96 17.02
CA ASN A 274 31.59 24.23 16.33
C ASN A 274 30.80 24.16 15.00
N GLY A 275 29.78 24.97 14.72
CA GLY A 275 29.40 26.31 15.18
C GLY A 275 28.93 27.10 13.94
N ALA A 276 28.03 28.07 14.14
CA ALA A 276 27.53 29.07 13.17
C ALA A 276 26.45 28.64 12.15
N ALA A 277 25.22 29.07 12.40
CA ALA A 277 24.32 29.66 11.39
C ALA A 277 23.08 30.23 12.09
N ASP A 278 23.32 31.28 12.87
CA ASP A 278 22.30 32.18 13.39
C ASP A 278 22.18 33.39 12.45
N ALA A 279 21.04 34.09 12.48
CA ALA A 279 20.68 35.27 11.68
C ALA A 279 20.10 35.04 10.26
N ALA A 280 18.88 34.51 10.15
CA ALA A 280 18.11 34.67 8.88
C ALA A 280 16.57 34.56 8.94
N LYS A 281 15.85 34.69 10.08
CA LYS A 281 14.38 34.45 10.05
C LYS A 281 13.45 35.39 10.84
N LYS A 282 13.89 36.62 11.17
CA LYS A 282 13.06 37.60 11.90
C LYS A 282 12.02 38.38 11.04
N LYS A 283 11.58 37.88 9.87
CA LYS A 283 10.56 38.57 9.02
C LYS A 283 9.59 37.61 8.33
N ARG A 284 8.74 36.90 9.08
CA ARG A 284 7.53 36.27 8.50
C ARG A 284 6.42 35.87 9.49
N ARG A 285 6.18 36.66 10.55
CA ARG A 285 5.00 36.49 11.43
C ARG A 285 3.83 37.35 10.92
N LYS A 286 2.96 36.76 10.09
CA LYS A 286 1.51 37.07 10.00
C LYS A 286 0.87 36.14 8.97
N ARG A 287 0.30 35.02 9.44
CA ARG A 287 -1.01 34.46 9.04
C ARG A 287 -1.16 32.99 9.46
N ILE A 288 -2.22 32.75 10.24
CA ILE A 288 -3.00 31.51 10.38
C ILE A 288 -2.32 30.42 11.24
N GLY A 289 -2.46 30.57 12.55
CA GLY A 289 -2.39 29.48 13.52
C GLY A 289 -3.53 29.66 14.51
N MET A 290 -4.30 28.60 14.77
CA MET A 290 -5.30 28.58 15.85
C MET A 290 -4.64 28.99 17.16
N SER A 291 -5.32 29.82 17.95
CA SER A 291 -4.77 30.32 19.20
C SER A 291 -4.81 29.22 20.27
N LEU A 292 -3.88 29.26 21.23
CA LEU A 292 -3.85 28.34 22.37
C LEU A 292 -5.17 28.37 23.18
N ALA A 293 -5.92 29.49 23.11
CA ALA A 293 -7.24 29.65 23.70
C ALA A 293 -8.33 28.76 23.03
N ASP A 294 -8.12 28.36 21.78
CA ASP A 294 -9.01 27.42 21.10
C ASP A 294 -8.72 25.96 21.52
N TYR A 295 -7.54 25.68 22.07
CA TYR A 295 -7.14 24.36 22.52
C TYR A 295 -7.69 24.03 23.92
N THR A 296 -7.71 25.01 24.84
CA THR A 296 -8.26 24.83 26.19
C THR A 296 -9.77 24.56 26.19
N LYS A 297 -10.52 25.18 25.28
CA LYS A 297 -11.97 24.92 25.12
C LYS A 297 -12.30 23.51 24.62
N MET A 298 -11.36 22.82 23.97
CA MET A 298 -11.61 21.44 23.52
C MET A 298 -11.40 20.40 24.62
N THR A 299 -10.56 20.69 25.61
CA THR A 299 -10.26 19.76 26.72
C THR A 299 -11.29 19.84 27.85
N GLU A 300 -11.98 20.97 28.02
CA GLU A 300 -13.05 21.12 29.03
C GLU A 300 -14.38 20.46 28.61
N ASN A 301 -14.60 20.22 27.32
CA ASN A 301 -15.81 19.54 26.83
C ASN A 301 -15.68 17.99 26.81
N GLN A 302 -14.64 17.43 27.43
CA GLN A 302 -14.43 15.97 27.54
C GLN A 302 -14.45 15.47 29.00
N GLN A 303 -14.89 16.29 29.94
CA GLN A 303 -15.27 15.88 31.30
C GLN A 303 -16.78 16.09 31.50
#